data_AF-A0AAD6LQ25-F1
#
_entry.id   AF-A0AAD6LQ25-F1
#
_cell.length_a   1.000
_cell.length_b   1.000
_cell.length_c   1.000
_cell.angle_alpha   90.00
_cell.angle_beta   90.00
_cell.angle_gamma   90.00
#
_symmetry.space_group_name_H-M   'P 1'
#
loop_
_entity.id
_entity.type
_entity.pdbx_description
1 polymer ?
#
loop_
_entity_poly.entity_id
_entity_poly.type
_entity_poly.pdbx_seq_one_letter_code
_entity_poly.pdbx_strand_id
1 'polypeptide(L)'
;MGFSVFLLGFFLLLSKPNWVLANTEIRALMDMKAALDPENRYLTSWTINGSPCDGSFEGVACNEKGQVANISLQGKGLYGKVSPAIAGLKHLTGLYLHFNSLYGDVPREIANLTELSDLYLNVNNLSGEIPPEIGNMANLQVLQLCYNQFTGSIPTEMGSLEKLSVLTLQSNHLTGAIPASLGGLGMLMRLDLSYNHLFGSIPIKVADAPLLEFLDIRNNTLSGNVPLALKRLNDGFLYENNLGLCGAGFVSLNACNASELNPSRPEPFGTGVNGLPREIPETASLPLLCNQTHCSNPSKSHHASAAVATVVITILLAAIGILTFTQYRRRKQKLASSYEVSDSRLSTDQAKGVYRKKGSPLISLEYPNGWDPLADGRNLSGSAQDVFQSFRFNLEEVETATQYFSEVNLLGKSNFSATYRGILRDGSVVAIKSISKNSCKSEETEFLKGLNTLTSLRHENLVSLRGFCCSRGRGECFLIYDFVPNGNLLRYLDVKDGDGHVLEWSTRVSIVRGIAKG
;
A
#
# COMPACT_ATOMS: atom_id res chain seq x y z
N MET A 1 -24.41 -52.50 53.17
CA MET A 1 -23.79 -52.69 51.83
C MET A 1 -24.78 -52.18 50.79
N GLY A 2 -24.34 -51.49 49.72
CA GLY A 2 -25.25 -51.08 48.64
C GLY A 2 -25.17 -49.65 48.10
N PHE A 3 -24.10 -48.87 48.36
CA PHE A 3 -23.88 -47.55 47.74
C PHE A 3 -22.55 -47.52 46.97
N SER A 4 -22.44 -48.31 45.89
CA SER A 4 -21.21 -48.38 45.08
C SER A 4 -21.47 -48.79 43.62
N VAL A 5 -22.41 -48.14 42.93
CA VAL A 5 -22.63 -48.33 41.47
C VAL A 5 -22.72 -47.00 40.69
N PHE A 6 -23.05 -45.87 41.32
CA PHE A 6 -23.33 -44.61 40.62
C PHE A 6 -22.14 -43.64 40.44
N LEU A 7 -20.90 -44.07 40.69
CA LEU A 7 -19.72 -43.17 40.70
C LEU A 7 -18.67 -43.42 39.58
N LEU A 8 -18.82 -44.44 38.73
CA LEU A 8 -17.99 -44.60 37.52
C LEU A 8 -18.59 -44.00 36.24
N GLY A 9 -19.86 -43.59 36.26
CA GLY A 9 -20.54 -43.04 35.07
C GLY A 9 -20.27 -41.56 34.77
N PHE A 10 -19.63 -40.81 35.68
CA PHE A 10 -19.57 -39.33 35.59
C PHE A 10 -18.16 -38.74 35.40
N PHE A 11 -17.10 -39.57 35.42
CA PHE A 11 -15.72 -39.10 35.25
C PHE A 11 -15.13 -39.24 33.83
N LEU A 12 -15.94 -39.69 32.85
CA LEU A 12 -15.58 -39.69 31.42
C LEU A 12 -16.28 -38.57 30.61
N LEU A 13 -16.85 -37.58 31.28
CA LEU A 13 -17.48 -36.38 30.67
C LEU A 13 -16.74 -35.07 30.96
N LEU A 14 -15.55 -35.13 31.59
CA LEU A 14 -14.70 -33.95 31.86
C LEU A 14 -13.30 -34.01 31.25
N SER A 15 -12.93 -35.09 30.56
CA SER A 15 -11.94 -35.00 29.49
C SER A 15 -12.60 -34.34 28.28
N LYS A 16 -12.62 -33.00 28.25
CA LYS A 16 -12.99 -32.26 27.03
C LYS A 16 -12.13 -32.79 25.89
N PRO A 17 -12.70 -33.40 24.83
CA PRO A 17 -12.08 -33.23 23.54
C PRO A 17 -12.27 -31.74 23.24
N ASN A 18 -11.20 -30.97 23.13
CA ASN A 18 -11.26 -29.68 22.45
C ASN A 18 -11.53 -30.00 20.98
N TRP A 19 -12.81 -30.29 20.66
CA TRP A 19 -13.31 -30.22 19.30
C TRP A 19 -13.04 -28.81 18.84
N VAL A 20 -12.01 -28.69 18.00
CA VAL A 20 -11.58 -27.43 17.40
C VAL A 20 -12.82 -26.75 16.87
N LEU A 21 -13.15 -25.58 17.42
CA LEU A 21 -14.16 -24.71 16.85
C LEU A 21 -13.63 -24.35 15.47
N ALA A 22 -14.09 -25.04 14.43
CA ALA A 22 -13.47 -24.99 13.12
C ALA A 22 -13.42 -23.54 12.63
N ASN A 23 -12.22 -22.95 12.64
CA ASN A 23 -12.01 -21.53 12.48
C ASN A 23 -12.66 -21.04 11.18
N THR A 24 -13.51 -20.03 11.26
CA THR A 24 -14.16 -19.45 10.08
C THR A 24 -13.12 -18.91 9.10
N GLU A 25 -12.01 -18.40 9.62
CA GLU A 25 -10.85 -17.98 8.83
C GLU A 25 -10.19 -19.14 8.07
N ILE A 26 -10.13 -20.35 8.63
CA ILE A 26 -9.55 -21.50 7.91
C ILE A 26 -10.39 -21.89 6.70
N ARG A 27 -11.72 -21.86 6.84
CA ARG A 27 -12.63 -22.14 5.72
C ARG A 27 -12.48 -21.08 4.64
N ALA A 28 -12.52 -19.79 5.02
CA ALA A 28 -12.29 -18.68 4.11
C ALA A 28 -10.93 -18.79 3.39
N LEU A 29 -9.86 -19.16 4.08
CA LEU A 29 -8.54 -19.39 3.47
C LEU A 29 -8.53 -20.60 2.53
N MET A 30 -9.20 -21.70 2.84
CA MET A 30 -9.29 -22.85 1.93
C MET A 30 -10.13 -22.54 0.68
N ASP A 31 -11.24 -21.80 0.82
CA ASP A 31 -12.05 -21.34 -0.31
C ASP A 31 -11.27 -20.33 -1.17
N MET A 32 -10.52 -19.41 -0.54
CA MET A 32 -9.61 -18.48 -1.21
C MET A 32 -8.48 -19.21 -1.95
N LYS A 33 -7.89 -20.23 -1.33
CA LYS A 33 -6.87 -21.09 -1.96
C LYS A 33 -7.41 -21.75 -3.23
N ALA A 34 -8.56 -22.44 -3.12
CA ALA A 34 -9.20 -23.12 -4.25
C ALA A 34 -9.62 -22.15 -5.36
N ALA A 35 -9.96 -20.90 -5.01
CA ALA A 35 -10.31 -19.87 -5.98
C ALA A 35 -9.10 -19.20 -6.65
N LEU A 36 -8.04 -18.86 -5.90
CA LEU A 36 -6.85 -18.14 -6.41
C LEU A 36 -5.85 -19.07 -7.13
N ASP A 37 -5.73 -20.31 -6.66
CA ASP A 37 -4.79 -21.34 -7.15
C ASP A 37 -5.52 -22.67 -7.38
N PRO A 38 -6.33 -22.79 -8.45
CA PRO A 38 -7.20 -23.96 -8.65
C PRO A 38 -6.46 -25.29 -8.80
N GLU A 39 -5.21 -25.27 -9.26
CA GLU A 39 -4.34 -26.44 -9.37
C GLU A 39 -3.42 -26.64 -8.16
N ASN A 40 -3.50 -25.79 -7.13
CA ASN A 40 -2.70 -25.88 -5.90
C ASN A 40 -1.18 -25.95 -6.19
N ARG A 41 -0.69 -25.11 -7.11
CA ARG A 41 0.73 -25.05 -7.52
C ARG A 41 1.57 -24.17 -6.61
N TYR A 42 0.98 -23.12 -6.04
CA TYR A 42 1.67 -22.04 -5.34
C TYR A 42 1.29 -22.00 -3.86
N LEU A 43 -0.01 -22.07 -3.53
CA LEU A 43 -0.52 -21.96 -2.16
C LEU A 43 -0.47 -23.29 -1.40
N THR A 44 0.51 -24.15 -1.69
CA THR A 44 0.63 -25.51 -1.15
C THR A 44 0.70 -25.56 0.38
N SER A 45 1.31 -24.55 0.99
CA SER A 45 1.44 -24.38 2.45
C SER A 45 0.12 -24.19 3.19
N TRP A 46 -0.92 -23.66 2.52
CA TRP A 46 -2.23 -23.46 3.12
C TRP A 46 -2.95 -24.80 3.23
N THR A 47 -3.10 -25.33 4.44
CA THR A 47 -3.67 -26.67 4.69
C THR A 47 -4.83 -26.63 5.68
N ILE A 48 -5.88 -27.43 5.46
CA ILE A 48 -7.09 -27.44 6.31
C ILE A 48 -6.81 -27.76 7.80
N ASN A 49 -5.72 -28.47 8.08
CA ASN A 49 -5.29 -28.86 9.43
C ASN A 49 -4.20 -27.96 10.02
N GLY A 50 -3.66 -27.00 9.26
CA GLY A 50 -2.63 -26.07 9.73
C GLY A 50 -3.21 -24.84 10.42
N SER A 51 -2.34 -24.06 11.06
CA SER A 51 -2.69 -22.76 11.66
C SER A 51 -2.20 -21.62 10.77
N PRO A 52 -3.01 -20.61 10.41
CA PRO A 52 -2.54 -19.49 9.60
C PRO A 52 -1.56 -18.58 10.37
N CYS A 53 -1.57 -18.67 11.70
CA CYS A 53 -0.90 -17.74 12.59
C CYS A 53 0.34 -18.33 13.28
N ASP A 54 0.76 -19.55 12.93
CA ASP A 54 2.02 -20.14 13.39
C ASP A 54 3.22 -19.83 12.46
N GLY A 55 2.97 -19.15 11.34
CA GLY A 55 3.96 -18.81 10.31
C GLY A 55 4.11 -19.86 9.21
N SER A 56 3.35 -20.96 9.23
CA SER A 56 3.39 -22.00 8.18
C SER A 56 2.70 -21.58 6.88
N PHE A 57 1.63 -20.78 6.95
CA PHE A 57 0.90 -20.33 5.76
C PHE A 57 1.65 -19.20 5.06
N GLU A 58 2.12 -19.46 3.84
CA GLU A 58 2.86 -18.48 3.05
C GLU A 58 2.00 -17.24 2.77
N GLY A 59 2.58 -16.06 3.00
CA GLY A 59 1.90 -14.78 2.76
C GLY A 59 0.82 -14.41 3.77
N VAL A 60 0.53 -15.24 4.79
CA VAL A 60 -0.45 -14.89 5.84
C VAL A 60 0.27 -14.34 7.07
N ALA A 61 -0.22 -13.21 7.59
CA ALA A 61 0.20 -12.66 8.87
C ALA A 61 -1.01 -12.34 9.76
N CYS A 62 -0.84 -12.53 11.07
CA CYS A 62 -1.92 -12.36 12.05
C CYS A 62 -1.66 -11.23 13.04
N ASN A 63 -2.73 -10.70 13.63
CA ASN A 63 -2.66 -9.65 14.65
C ASN A 63 -2.25 -10.21 16.04
N GLU A 64 -2.11 -9.31 17.04
CA GLU A 64 -1.77 -9.65 18.44
C GLU A 64 -2.74 -10.67 19.10
N LYS A 65 -3.90 -10.95 18.50
CA LYS A 65 -4.91 -11.91 19.00
C LYS A 65 -4.89 -13.25 18.24
N GLY A 66 -4.00 -13.43 17.26
CA GLY A 66 -3.95 -14.64 16.44
C GLY A 66 -5.10 -14.75 15.42
N GLN A 67 -5.53 -13.62 14.86
CA GLN A 67 -6.54 -13.53 13.79
C GLN A 67 -5.90 -13.01 12.51
N VAL A 68 -6.37 -13.45 11.34
CA VAL A 68 -5.75 -13.12 10.04
C VAL A 68 -5.89 -11.63 9.77
N ALA A 69 -4.74 -10.96 9.58
CA ALA A 69 -4.64 -9.51 9.46
C ALA A 69 -4.08 -9.04 8.11
N ASN A 70 -3.09 -9.74 7.54
CA ASN A 70 -2.60 -9.44 6.20
C ASN A 70 -2.50 -10.71 5.34
N ILE A 71 -2.80 -10.56 4.05
CA ILE A 71 -2.52 -11.56 3.00
C ILE A 71 -1.66 -10.89 1.93
N SER A 72 -0.43 -11.39 1.77
CA SER A 72 0.58 -10.90 0.83
C SER A 72 1.00 -12.01 -0.14
N LEU A 73 0.37 -12.03 -1.31
CA LEU A 73 0.55 -13.04 -2.36
C LEU A 73 0.90 -12.42 -3.71
N GLN A 74 1.55 -11.25 -3.69
CA GLN A 74 1.97 -10.54 -4.89
C GLN A 74 3.06 -11.30 -5.67
N GLY A 75 3.00 -11.27 -7.00
CA GLY A 75 4.03 -11.88 -7.86
C GLY A 75 4.06 -13.42 -7.84
N LYS A 76 3.00 -14.09 -7.35
CA LYS A 76 2.99 -15.54 -7.13
C LYS A 76 2.61 -16.37 -8.37
N GLY A 77 2.16 -15.74 -9.45
CA GLY A 77 1.66 -16.44 -10.64
C GLY A 77 0.28 -17.07 -10.44
N LEU A 78 -0.48 -16.61 -9.44
CA LEU A 78 -1.87 -16.99 -9.21
C LEU A 78 -2.71 -16.58 -10.42
N TYR A 79 -3.62 -17.44 -10.85
CA TYR A 79 -4.36 -17.26 -12.11
C TYR A 79 -5.86 -17.55 -11.97
N GLY A 80 -6.34 -17.61 -10.73
CA GLY A 80 -7.72 -17.87 -10.38
C GLY A 80 -8.59 -16.62 -10.20
N LYS A 81 -9.63 -16.72 -9.39
CA LYS A 81 -10.57 -15.63 -9.06
C LYS A 81 -10.44 -15.20 -7.60
N VAL A 82 -10.83 -13.96 -7.29
CA VAL A 82 -11.04 -13.50 -5.91
C VAL A 82 -12.36 -14.06 -5.40
N SER A 83 -12.33 -14.89 -4.34
CA SER A 83 -13.54 -15.51 -3.80
C SER A 83 -14.33 -14.56 -2.89
N PRO A 84 -15.68 -14.53 -2.95
CA PRO A 84 -16.52 -13.88 -1.94
C PRO A 84 -16.23 -14.35 -0.50
N ALA A 85 -15.66 -15.55 -0.33
CA ALA A 85 -15.24 -16.09 0.96
C ALA A 85 -14.21 -15.22 1.70
N ILE A 86 -13.51 -14.30 1.00
CA ILE A 86 -12.62 -13.31 1.63
C ILE A 86 -13.31 -12.56 2.79
N ALA A 87 -14.62 -12.30 2.67
CA ALA A 87 -15.45 -11.64 3.69
C ALA A 87 -15.47 -12.36 5.06
N GLY A 88 -15.04 -13.63 5.12
CA GLY A 88 -14.84 -14.35 6.38
C GLY A 88 -13.65 -13.86 7.21
N LEU A 89 -12.70 -13.15 6.60
CA LEU A 89 -11.47 -12.63 7.22
C LEU A 89 -11.69 -11.23 7.81
N LYS A 90 -12.57 -11.14 8.81
CA LYS A 90 -13.11 -9.85 9.32
C LYS A 90 -12.08 -8.88 9.90
N HIS A 91 -10.87 -9.33 10.21
CA HIS A 91 -9.78 -8.53 10.77
C HIS A 91 -8.66 -8.25 9.78
N LEU A 92 -8.90 -8.50 8.49
CA LEU A 92 -7.96 -8.21 7.43
C LEU A 92 -7.79 -6.69 7.29
N THR A 93 -6.56 -6.21 7.52
CA THR A 93 -6.10 -4.84 7.33
C THR A 93 -5.46 -4.63 5.95
N GLY A 94 -4.75 -5.64 5.42
CA GLY A 94 -4.07 -5.54 4.13
C GLY A 94 -4.27 -6.76 3.23
N LEU A 95 -4.67 -6.51 1.97
CA LEU A 95 -4.83 -7.54 0.94
C LEU A 95 -4.00 -7.17 -0.31
N TYR A 96 -2.92 -7.91 -0.52
CA TYR A 96 -1.96 -7.69 -1.59
C TYR A 96 -1.94 -8.88 -2.56
N LEU A 97 -2.67 -8.75 -3.66
CA LEU A 97 -2.80 -9.76 -4.73
C LEU A 97 -2.26 -9.26 -6.09
N HIS A 98 -1.59 -8.11 -6.10
CA HIS A 98 -1.05 -7.46 -7.29
C HIS A 98 0.06 -8.25 -7.98
N PHE A 99 0.32 -7.99 -9.27
CA PHE A 99 1.24 -8.76 -10.13
C PHE A 99 0.91 -10.27 -10.16
N ASN A 100 -0.34 -10.60 -10.50
CA ASN A 100 -0.76 -11.96 -10.75
C ASN A 100 -1.55 -12.03 -12.07
N SER A 101 -2.14 -13.17 -12.39
CA SER A 101 -3.01 -13.37 -13.55
C SER A 101 -4.46 -13.61 -13.11
N LEU A 102 -4.88 -13.00 -11.99
CA LEU A 102 -6.24 -13.17 -11.47
C LEU A 102 -7.27 -12.58 -12.43
N TYR A 103 -8.41 -13.25 -12.56
CA TYR A 103 -9.45 -12.89 -13.53
C TYR A 103 -10.86 -12.94 -12.96
N GLY A 104 -11.81 -12.40 -13.74
CA GLY A 104 -13.19 -12.22 -13.30
C GLY A 104 -13.35 -10.99 -12.41
N ASP A 105 -14.53 -10.84 -11.86
CA ASP A 105 -14.95 -9.60 -11.21
C ASP A 105 -14.52 -9.56 -9.73
N VAL A 106 -14.36 -8.36 -9.18
CA VAL A 106 -14.14 -8.19 -7.73
C VAL A 106 -15.46 -8.47 -7.00
N PRO A 107 -15.50 -9.43 -6.05
CA PRO A 107 -16.74 -9.75 -5.35
C PRO A 107 -17.15 -8.60 -4.43
N ARG A 108 -18.41 -8.12 -4.55
CA ARG A 108 -18.97 -7.06 -3.68
C ARG A 108 -18.84 -7.37 -2.18
N GLU A 109 -18.78 -8.65 -1.82
CA GLU A 109 -18.61 -9.12 -0.45
C GLU A 109 -17.27 -8.66 0.16
N ILE A 110 -16.29 -8.23 -0.65
CA ILE A 110 -15.05 -7.56 -0.20
C ILE A 110 -15.34 -6.31 0.65
N ALA A 111 -16.48 -5.64 0.41
CA ALA A 111 -16.92 -4.49 1.18
C ALA A 111 -17.21 -4.79 2.66
N ASN A 112 -17.40 -6.07 3.02
CA ASN A 112 -17.58 -6.51 4.41
C ASN A 112 -16.26 -6.48 5.22
N LEU A 113 -15.11 -6.26 4.57
CA LEU A 113 -13.81 -6.12 5.22
C LEU A 113 -13.65 -4.71 5.78
N THR A 114 -14.43 -4.39 6.81
CA THR A 114 -14.51 -3.03 7.36
C THR A 114 -13.24 -2.58 8.10
N GLU A 115 -12.33 -3.50 8.45
CA GLU A 115 -11.00 -3.19 9.01
C GLU A 115 -9.91 -2.95 7.93
N LEU A 116 -10.20 -3.18 6.65
CA LEU A 116 -9.20 -3.10 5.57
C LEU A 116 -8.74 -1.65 5.32
N SER A 117 -7.43 -1.42 5.39
CA SER A 117 -6.77 -0.16 5.01
C SER A 117 -6.16 -0.20 3.61
N ASP A 118 -5.65 -1.36 3.19
CA ASP A 118 -4.80 -1.48 2.00
C ASP A 118 -5.33 -2.57 1.07
N LEU A 119 -5.81 -2.18 -0.13
CA LEU A 119 -6.30 -3.09 -1.16
C LEU A 119 -5.49 -2.92 -2.46
N TYR A 120 -4.66 -3.91 -2.77
CA TYR A 120 -3.79 -3.94 -3.94
C TYR A 120 -4.15 -5.11 -4.85
N LEU A 121 -4.89 -4.82 -5.92
CA LEU A 121 -5.30 -5.77 -6.96
C LEU A 121 -4.73 -5.41 -8.35
N ASN A 122 -3.84 -4.41 -8.42
CA ASN A 122 -3.26 -3.90 -9.65
C ASN A 122 -2.39 -4.93 -10.40
N VAL A 123 -2.24 -4.74 -11.71
CA VAL A 123 -1.49 -5.64 -12.61
C VAL A 123 -2.01 -7.08 -12.48
N ASN A 124 -3.25 -7.25 -12.92
CA ASN A 124 -3.99 -8.50 -13.00
C ASN A 124 -4.85 -8.49 -14.27
N ASN A 125 -5.72 -9.49 -14.44
CA ASN A 125 -6.67 -9.60 -15.53
C ASN A 125 -8.13 -9.52 -15.02
N LEU A 126 -8.37 -8.76 -13.94
CA LEU A 126 -9.69 -8.61 -13.34
C LEU A 126 -10.61 -7.78 -14.24
N SER A 127 -11.89 -8.13 -14.25
CA SER A 127 -12.91 -7.62 -15.18
C SER A 127 -14.13 -7.05 -14.45
N GLY A 128 -15.15 -6.71 -15.23
CA GLY A 128 -16.46 -6.27 -14.72
C GLY A 128 -16.43 -4.82 -14.24
N GLU A 129 -17.51 -4.42 -13.58
CA GLU A 129 -17.61 -3.09 -12.97
C GLU A 129 -16.97 -3.09 -11.58
N ILE A 130 -16.47 -1.93 -11.15
CA ILE A 130 -15.96 -1.75 -9.78
C ILE A 130 -17.18 -1.74 -8.83
N PRO A 131 -17.28 -2.64 -7.83
CA PRO A 131 -18.46 -2.70 -6.97
C PRO A 131 -18.71 -1.39 -6.21
N PRO A 132 -19.90 -0.77 -6.31
CA PRO A 132 -20.21 0.45 -5.56
C PRO A 132 -20.16 0.23 -4.04
N GLU A 133 -20.37 -1.01 -3.57
CA GLU A 133 -20.27 -1.37 -2.16
C GLU A 133 -18.87 -1.12 -1.57
N ILE A 134 -17.81 -0.98 -2.39
CA ILE A 134 -16.48 -0.55 -1.92
C ILE A 134 -16.57 0.78 -1.15
N GLY A 135 -17.52 1.67 -1.46
CA GLY A 135 -17.77 2.90 -0.71
C GLY A 135 -18.09 2.70 0.79
N ASN A 136 -18.47 1.49 1.21
CA ASN A 136 -18.74 1.15 2.61
C ASN A 136 -17.46 0.84 3.43
N MET A 137 -16.28 0.75 2.78
CA MET A 137 -15.02 0.33 3.40
C MET A 137 -14.37 1.47 4.20
N ALA A 138 -15.00 1.87 5.30
CA ALA A 138 -14.69 3.07 6.08
C ALA A 138 -13.29 3.13 6.75
N ASN A 139 -12.39 2.17 6.53
CA ASN A 139 -10.97 2.23 6.94
C ASN A 139 -9.98 2.28 5.75
N LEU A 140 -10.48 2.16 4.52
CA LEU A 140 -9.67 2.09 3.31
C LEU A 140 -8.88 3.39 3.10
N GLN A 141 -7.57 3.25 3.01
CA GLN A 141 -6.59 4.33 2.82
C GLN A 141 -5.90 4.23 1.45
N VAL A 142 -5.77 3.02 0.91
CA VAL A 142 -5.17 2.76 -0.41
C VAL A 142 -6.04 1.81 -1.22
N LEU A 143 -6.38 2.21 -2.44
CA LEU A 143 -7.06 1.38 -3.42
C LEU A 143 -6.29 1.38 -4.75
N GLN A 144 -5.63 0.26 -5.07
CA GLN A 144 -4.92 0.06 -6.33
C GLN A 144 -5.61 -0.99 -7.21
N LEU A 145 -6.25 -0.52 -8.28
CA LEU A 145 -6.96 -1.34 -9.28
C LEU A 145 -6.39 -1.16 -10.70
N CYS A 146 -5.29 -0.42 -10.86
CA CYS A 146 -4.69 -0.12 -12.15
C CYS A 146 -4.13 -1.35 -12.89
N TYR A 147 -3.99 -1.25 -14.21
CA TYR A 147 -3.57 -2.35 -15.09
C TYR A 147 -4.44 -3.60 -14.90
N ASN A 148 -5.73 -3.44 -15.21
CA ASN A 148 -6.75 -4.49 -15.21
C ASN A 148 -7.69 -4.25 -16.42
N GLN A 149 -8.84 -4.92 -16.44
CA GLN A 149 -9.85 -4.83 -17.50
C GLN A 149 -11.20 -4.31 -16.96
N PHE A 150 -11.17 -3.45 -15.93
CA PHE A 150 -12.39 -2.90 -15.32
C PHE A 150 -13.16 -2.01 -16.30
N THR A 151 -14.48 -2.17 -16.32
CA THR A 151 -15.45 -1.47 -17.17
C THR A 151 -16.48 -0.72 -16.32
N GLY A 152 -17.51 -0.16 -16.94
CA GLY A 152 -18.53 0.64 -16.25
C GLY A 152 -18.00 2.03 -15.89
N SER A 153 -18.62 2.68 -14.91
CA SER A 153 -18.21 3.99 -14.38
C SER A 153 -17.51 3.88 -13.03
N ILE A 154 -16.70 4.87 -12.68
CA ILE A 154 -16.19 5.02 -11.31
C ILE A 154 -17.39 5.24 -10.36
N PRO A 155 -17.61 4.39 -9.34
CA PRO A 155 -18.77 4.53 -8.46
C PRO A 155 -18.76 5.84 -7.68
N THR A 156 -19.91 6.51 -7.59
CA THR A 156 -20.05 7.79 -6.87
C THR A 156 -19.86 7.61 -5.36
N GLU A 157 -20.18 6.41 -4.88
CA GLU A 157 -20.09 5.89 -3.53
C GLU A 157 -18.66 5.91 -2.99
N MET A 158 -17.63 5.86 -3.87
CA MET A 158 -16.23 6.02 -3.49
C MET A 158 -15.95 7.37 -2.81
N GLY A 159 -16.78 8.40 -3.03
CA GLY A 159 -16.71 9.66 -2.31
C GLY A 159 -17.06 9.57 -0.81
N SER A 160 -17.51 8.41 -0.33
CA SER A 160 -17.75 8.13 1.10
C SER A 160 -16.51 7.61 1.84
N LEU A 161 -15.42 7.35 1.13
CA LEU A 161 -14.19 6.77 1.68
C LEU A 161 -13.33 7.84 2.38
N GLU A 162 -13.80 8.40 3.49
CA GLU A 162 -13.22 9.57 4.18
C GLU A 162 -11.70 9.52 4.43
N LYS A 163 -11.10 8.33 4.50
CA LYS A 163 -9.68 8.08 4.79
C LYS A 163 -8.83 7.76 3.56
N LEU A 164 -9.44 7.68 2.38
CA LEU A 164 -8.76 7.30 1.14
C LEU A 164 -7.72 8.37 0.78
N SER A 165 -6.46 7.95 0.69
CA SER A 165 -5.31 8.80 0.39
C SER A 165 -4.75 8.55 -1.01
N VAL A 166 -4.86 7.32 -1.51
CA VAL A 166 -4.37 6.91 -2.83
C VAL A 166 -5.45 6.11 -3.55
N LEU A 167 -5.88 6.63 -4.70
CA LEU A 167 -6.79 5.96 -5.63
C LEU A 167 -6.11 5.87 -7.01
N THR A 168 -5.77 4.66 -7.44
CA THR A 168 -5.09 4.42 -8.73
C THR A 168 -5.87 3.43 -9.58
N LEU A 169 -6.51 3.95 -10.64
CA LEU A 169 -7.39 3.24 -11.58
C LEU A 169 -6.81 3.21 -13.01
N GLN A 170 -5.57 3.64 -13.22
CA GLN A 170 -5.02 3.82 -14.55
C GLN A 170 -4.91 2.53 -15.37
N SER A 171 -4.93 2.66 -16.70
CA SER A 171 -4.86 1.52 -17.64
C SER A 171 -5.96 0.49 -17.36
N ASN A 172 -7.21 0.91 -17.59
CA ASN A 172 -8.42 0.10 -17.51
C ASN A 172 -9.34 0.44 -18.71
N HIS A 173 -10.59 0.00 -18.67
CA HIS A 173 -11.63 0.29 -19.67
C HIS A 173 -12.78 1.10 -19.07
N LEU A 174 -12.51 1.91 -18.03
CA LEU A 174 -13.52 2.71 -17.34
C LEU A 174 -14.09 3.80 -18.26
N THR A 175 -15.37 4.09 -18.08
CA THR A 175 -16.18 5.03 -18.85
C THR A 175 -16.95 5.98 -17.93
N GLY A 176 -17.75 6.88 -18.47
CA GLY A 176 -18.53 7.84 -17.67
C GLY A 176 -17.73 9.07 -17.27
N ALA A 177 -18.36 9.92 -16.47
CA ALA A 177 -17.73 11.14 -15.94
C ALA A 177 -16.98 10.85 -14.63
N ILE A 178 -15.96 11.66 -14.34
CA ILE A 178 -15.26 11.65 -13.06
C ILE A 178 -16.26 12.07 -11.96
N PRO A 179 -16.51 11.26 -10.91
CA PRO A 179 -17.47 11.63 -9.87
C PRO A 179 -17.01 12.86 -9.08
N ALA A 180 -17.86 13.89 -9.02
CA ALA A 180 -17.59 15.09 -8.23
C ALA A 180 -17.50 14.81 -6.71
N SER A 181 -17.98 13.64 -6.26
CA SER A 181 -17.88 13.15 -4.88
C SER A 181 -16.44 12.81 -4.48
N LEU A 182 -15.55 12.44 -5.41
CA LEU A 182 -14.12 12.23 -5.14
C LEU A 182 -13.44 13.52 -4.61
N GLY A 183 -13.95 14.69 -5.00
CA GLY A 183 -13.48 15.98 -4.47
C GLY A 183 -13.86 16.25 -3.01
N GLY A 184 -14.77 15.46 -2.44
CA GLY A 184 -15.11 15.50 -1.01
C GLY A 184 -14.13 14.73 -0.12
N LEU A 185 -13.21 13.95 -0.72
CA LEU A 185 -12.26 13.12 0.02
C LEU A 185 -11.13 13.97 0.61
N GLY A 186 -11.33 14.40 1.86
CA GLY A 186 -10.41 15.31 2.56
C GLY A 186 -8.99 14.78 2.79
N MET A 187 -8.74 13.48 2.57
CA MET A 187 -7.43 12.84 2.73
C MET A 187 -6.76 12.41 1.42
N LEU A 188 -7.42 12.63 0.26
CA LEU A 188 -6.95 12.17 -1.04
C LEU A 188 -5.73 12.97 -1.52
N MET A 189 -4.58 12.31 -1.61
CA MET A 189 -3.30 12.88 -2.06
C MET A 189 -2.97 12.52 -3.50
N ARG A 190 -3.26 11.28 -3.91
CA ARG A 190 -3.03 10.78 -5.27
C ARG A 190 -4.32 10.26 -5.90
N LEU A 191 -4.66 10.83 -7.06
CA LEU A 191 -5.71 10.34 -7.95
C LEU A 191 -5.13 10.06 -9.35
N ASP A 192 -5.13 8.81 -9.76
CA ASP A 192 -4.61 8.39 -11.08
C ASP A 192 -5.71 7.68 -11.87
N LEU A 193 -6.20 8.35 -12.91
CA LEU A 193 -7.31 7.95 -13.77
C LEU A 193 -6.86 7.80 -15.24
N SER A 194 -5.55 7.86 -15.49
CA SER A 194 -4.96 7.90 -16.83
C SER A 194 -5.22 6.61 -17.63
N TYR A 195 -5.18 6.68 -18.96
CA TYR A 195 -5.39 5.54 -19.85
C TYR A 195 -6.72 4.80 -19.59
N ASN A 196 -7.83 5.53 -19.78
CA ASN A 196 -9.21 5.04 -19.68
C ASN A 196 -10.07 5.69 -20.79
N HIS A 197 -11.39 5.51 -20.73
CA HIS A 197 -12.37 6.12 -21.65
C HIS A 197 -13.32 7.08 -20.91
N LEU A 198 -12.81 7.79 -19.89
CA LEU A 198 -13.59 8.76 -19.11
C LEU A 198 -13.87 10.01 -19.95
N PHE A 199 -15.10 10.53 -19.87
CA PHE A 199 -15.58 11.64 -20.70
C PHE A 199 -16.24 12.75 -19.88
N GLY A 200 -16.49 13.90 -20.52
CA GLY A 200 -17.05 15.08 -19.87
C GLY A 200 -16.01 15.89 -19.10
N SER A 201 -16.47 16.81 -18.25
CA SER A 201 -15.62 17.80 -17.60
C SER A 201 -14.99 17.34 -16.29
N ILE A 202 -13.82 17.91 -16.00
CA ILE A 202 -13.13 17.72 -14.72
C ILE A 202 -13.94 18.45 -13.61
N PRO A 203 -14.46 17.76 -12.59
CA PRO A 203 -15.27 18.43 -11.57
C PRO A 203 -14.44 19.42 -10.76
N ILE A 204 -14.95 20.65 -10.59
CA ILE A 204 -14.30 21.70 -9.78
C ILE A 204 -14.00 21.20 -8.35
N LYS A 205 -14.90 20.39 -7.76
CA LYS A 205 -14.67 19.77 -6.45
C LYS A 205 -13.39 18.93 -6.38
N VAL A 206 -13.04 18.19 -7.44
CA VAL A 206 -11.79 17.40 -7.49
C VAL A 206 -10.59 18.32 -7.54
N ALA A 207 -10.67 19.43 -8.28
CA ALA A 207 -9.65 20.47 -8.28
C ALA A 207 -9.50 21.22 -6.95
N ASP A 208 -10.54 21.19 -6.10
CA ASP A 208 -10.56 21.80 -4.78
C ASP A 208 -10.16 20.85 -3.64
N ALA A 209 -10.02 19.54 -3.87
CA ALA A 209 -9.66 18.53 -2.87
C ALA A 209 -8.38 18.89 -2.07
N PRO A 210 -8.46 19.07 -0.74
CA PRO A 210 -7.54 19.95 0.00
C PRO A 210 -6.11 19.43 0.15
N LEU A 211 -5.92 18.10 0.12
CA LEU A 211 -4.60 17.45 0.22
C LEU A 211 -4.14 16.82 -1.10
N LEU A 212 -4.84 17.08 -2.21
CA LEU A 212 -4.49 16.52 -3.51
C LEU A 212 -3.16 17.12 -3.97
N GLU A 213 -2.18 16.25 -4.23
CA GLU A 213 -0.83 16.58 -4.71
C GLU A 213 -0.62 16.07 -6.14
N PHE A 214 -1.25 14.95 -6.50
CA PHE A 214 -1.10 14.32 -7.81
C PHE A 214 -2.46 13.98 -8.43
N LEU A 215 -2.68 14.46 -9.65
CA LEU A 215 -3.83 14.14 -10.50
C LEU A 215 -3.34 13.82 -11.92
N ASP A 216 -3.42 12.55 -12.33
CA ASP A 216 -3.18 12.15 -13.72
C ASP A 216 -4.49 11.69 -14.37
N ILE A 217 -4.88 12.39 -15.44
CA ILE A 217 -6.07 12.12 -16.26
C ILE A 217 -5.70 11.92 -17.73
N ARG A 218 -4.41 11.74 -18.06
CA ARG A 218 -3.93 11.61 -19.44
C ARG A 218 -4.58 10.46 -20.19
N ASN A 219 -4.69 10.57 -21.51
CA ASN A 219 -5.25 9.52 -22.38
C ASN A 219 -6.66 9.10 -21.93
N ASN A 220 -7.59 10.04 -22.03
CA ASN A 220 -9.02 9.86 -21.83
C ASN A 220 -9.78 10.67 -22.91
N THR A 221 -11.11 10.73 -22.83
CA THR A 221 -11.97 11.52 -23.73
C THR A 221 -12.62 12.71 -23.01
N LEU A 222 -11.93 13.29 -22.03
CA LEU A 222 -12.41 14.42 -21.23
C LEU A 222 -12.53 15.70 -22.07
N SER A 223 -13.48 16.55 -21.70
CA SER A 223 -13.85 17.75 -22.45
C SER A 223 -14.18 18.97 -21.59
N GLY A 224 -14.10 20.16 -22.19
CA GLY A 224 -14.46 21.43 -21.55
C GLY A 224 -13.31 22.08 -20.77
N ASN A 225 -13.67 23.12 -19.99
CA ASN A 225 -12.69 23.99 -19.35
C ASN A 225 -12.02 23.33 -18.13
N VAL A 226 -10.69 23.23 -18.16
CA VAL A 226 -9.86 22.79 -17.04
C VAL A 226 -9.92 23.79 -15.86
N PRO A 227 -10.31 23.35 -14.65
CA PRO A 227 -10.38 24.23 -13.48
C PRO A 227 -9.03 24.89 -13.13
N LEU A 228 -9.01 26.21 -12.99
CA LEU A 228 -7.79 26.97 -12.67
C LEU A 228 -7.16 26.58 -11.32
N ALA A 229 -7.94 26.03 -10.39
CA ALA A 229 -7.45 25.53 -9.10
C ALA A 229 -6.39 24.42 -9.25
N LEU A 230 -6.44 23.64 -10.34
CA LEU A 230 -5.45 22.57 -10.62
C LEU A 230 -4.02 23.08 -10.83
N LYS A 231 -3.84 24.38 -11.11
CA LYS A 231 -2.49 24.97 -11.22
C LYS A 231 -1.67 24.85 -9.92
N ARG A 232 -2.32 24.69 -8.77
CA ARG A 232 -1.62 24.48 -7.49
C ARG A 232 -0.82 23.17 -7.43
N LEU A 233 -1.15 22.21 -8.29
CA LEU A 233 -0.48 20.91 -8.36
C LEU A 233 0.85 20.97 -9.11
N ASN A 234 1.13 22.05 -9.87
CA ASN A 234 2.31 22.19 -10.73
C ASN A 234 2.49 20.93 -11.61
N ASP A 235 3.67 20.30 -11.57
CA ASP A 235 4.00 19.07 -12.31
C ASP A 235 3.20 17.83 -11.85
N GLY A 236 2.47 17.93 -10.74
CA GLY A 236 1.55 16.90 -10.24
C GLY A 236 0.23 16.81 -11.02
N PHE A 237 -0.07 17.74 -11.93
CA PHE A 237 -1.27 17.67 -12.79
C PHE A 237 -0.92 17.31 -14.23
N LEU A 238 -1.30 16.09 -14.64
CA LEU A 238 -1.03 15.52 -15.95
C LEU A 238 -2.35 15.29 -16.70
N TYR A 239 -2.47 15.78 -17.94
CA TYR A 239 -3.76 15.94 -18.63
C TYR A 239 -3.71 15.82 -20.17
N GLU A 240 -2.52 15.60 -20.72
CA GLU A 240 -2.25 15.37 -22.14
C GLU A 240 -3.13 14.28 -22.76
N ASN A 241 -3.30 14.35 -24.08
CA ASN A 241 -4.11 13.40 -24.86
C ASN A 241 -5.58 13.32 -24.43
N ASN A 242 -6.17 14.46 -24.06
CA ASN A 242 -7.61 14.68 -23.95
C ASN A 242 -8.00 15.81 -24.91
N LEU A 243 -8.42 15.47 -26.14
CA LEU A 243 -8.60 16.44 -27.23
C LEU A 243 -9.71 17.47 -26.99
N GLY A 244 -10.67 17.18 -26.11
CA GLY A 244 -11.76 18.09 -25.77
C GLY A 244 -11.44 19.09 -24.65
N LEU A 245 -10.28 18.96 -23.97
CA LEU A 245 -9.92 19.88 -22.90
C LEU A 245 -9.43 21.22 -23.44
N CYS A 246 -9.87 22.29 -22.80
CA CYS A 246 -9.43 23.67 -23.07
C CYS A 246 -9.19 24.39 -21.74
N GLY A 247 -8.43 25.49 -21.74
CA GLY A 247 -8.20 26.26 -20.53
C GLY A 247 -7.07 27.27 -20.64
N ALA A 248 -7.23 28.42 -19.97
CA ALA A 248 -6.27 29.52 -20.06
C ALA A 248 -5.04 29.30 -19.13
N GLY A 249 -3.84 29.30 -19.72
CA GLY A 249 -2.57 29.25 -19.00
C GLY A 249 -2.22 27.86 -18.46
N PHE A 250 -2.55 26.82 -19.22
CA PHE A 250 -1.95 25.49 -19.16
C PHE A 250 -1.17 25.32 -20.47
N VAL A 251 0.09 24.85 -20.43
CA VAL A 251 1.03 24.96 -21.56
C VAL A 251 0.54 24.29 -22.85
N SER A 252 -0.19 23.18 -22.71
CA SER A 252 -0.63 22.34 -23.83
C SER A 252 -2.11 22.51 -24.20
N LEU A 253 -2.82 23.52 -23.67
CA LEU A 253 -4.26 23.73 -23.91
C LEU A 253 -4.54 25.04 -24.65
N ASN A 254 -5.49 24.97 -25.58
CA ASN A 254 -6.07 26.15 -26.22
C ASN A 254 -7.07 26.84 -25.26
N ALA A 255 -7.28 28.14 -25.45
CA ALA A 255 -8.36 28.85 -24.77
C ALA A 255 -9.73 28.29 -25.22
N CYS A 256 -10.67 28.15 -24.27
CA CYS A 256 -12.02 27.68 -24.59
C CYS A 256 -12.77 28.69 -25.46
N ASN A 257 -13.43 28.21 -26.52
CA ASN A 257 -14.25 29.05 -27.38
C ASN A 257 -15.60 29.36 -26.69
N ALA A 258 -16.01 30.63 -26.70
CA ALA A 258 -17.26 31.07 -26.06
C ALA A 258 -18.53 30.40 -26.63
N SER A 259 -18.45 29.75 -27.78
CA SER A 259 -19.55 29.01 -28.43
C SER A 259 -19.87 27.65 -27.79
N GLU A 260 -18.98 27.11 -26.94
CA GLU A 260 -19.19 25.86 -26.20
C GLU A 260 -19.75 26.09 -24.78
N LEU A 261 -19.78 27.35 -24.34
CA LEU A 261 -20.26 27.79 -23.02
C LEU A 261 -21.80 27.87 -22.92
N ASN A 262 -22.50 26.91 -23.53
CA ASN A 262 -23.96 26.84 -23.49
C ASN A 262 -24.42 25.71 -22.54
N PRO A 263 -24.74 26.00 -21.25
CA PRO A 263 -24.99 24.99 -20.20
C PRO A 263 -26.29 24.19 -20.37
N SER A 264 -26.96 24.31 -21.51
CA SER A 264 -28.23 23.66 -21.85
C SER A 264 -28.19 22.93 -23.20
N ARG A 265 -27.00 22.71 -23.79
CA ARG A 265 -26.84 21.83 -24.97
C ARG A 265 -26.49 20.41 -24.51
N PRO A 266 -27.41 19.42 -24.57
CA PRO A 266 -27.00 18.03 -24.51
C PRO A 266 -26.17 17.72 -25.75
N GLU A 267 -24.90 17.39 -25.56
CA GLU A 267 -24.07 16.86 -26.65
C GLU A 267 -24.63 15.50 -27.10
N PRO A 268 -24.56 15.18 -28.41
CA PRO A 268 -25.35 14.10 -28.97
C PRO A 268 -24.91 12.75 -28.42
N PHE A 269 -25.86 12.06 -27.78
CA PHE A 269 -25.71 10.67 -27.35
C PHE A 269 -25.13 9.82 -28.48
N GLY A 270 -23.93 9.28 -28.27
CA GLY A 270 -23.41 8.19 -29.10
C GLY A 270 -24.42 7.05 -29.08
N THR A 271 -24.86 6.61 -30.26
CA THR A 271 -25.96 5.65 -30.41
C THR A 271 -25.58 4.30 -29.83
N GLY A 272 -26.03 4.04 -28.60
CA GLY A 272 -25.98 2.72 -27.99
C GLY A 272 -26.98 1.78 -28.68
N VAL A 273 -26.50 0.60 -29.07
CA VAL A 273 -27.36 -0.51 -29.49
C VAL A 273 -28.19 -0.97 -28.28
N ASN A 274 -29.49 -1.18 -28.50
CA ASN A 274 -30.52 -1.56 -27.53
C ASN A 274 -30.91 -0.44 -26.54
N GLY A 275 -31.97 0.29 -26.89
CA GLY A 275 -32.53 1.35 -26.04
C GLY A 275 -33.20 0.83 -24.78
N LEU A 276 -32.63 1.18 -23.63
CA LEU A 276 -33.30 1.32 -22.34
C LEU A 276 -32.73 2.58 -21.65
N PRO A 277 -33.54 3.32 -20.86
CA PRO A 277 -33.09 4.56 -20.23
C PRO A 277 -32.08 4.27 -19.12
N ARG A 278 -30.92 4.93 -19.16
CA ARG A 278 -29.96 4.96 -18.04
C ARG A 278 -30.30 6.14 -17.13
N GLU A 279 -30.25 5.90 -15.82
CA GLU A 279 -30.62 6.91 -14.82
C GLU A 279 -29.69 8.12 -14.84
N ILE A 280 -30.24 9.29 -14.54
CA ILE A 280 -29.56 10.59 -14.58
C ILE A 280 -29.17 10.96 -13.15
N PRO A 281 -27.86 11.06 -12.81
CA PRO A 281 -27.45 11.66 -11.54
C PRO A 281 -27.70 13.17 -11.57
N GLU A 282 -28.31 13.71 -10.50
CA GLU A 282 -28.68 15.11 -10.43
C GLU A 282 -27.46 16.05 -10.49
N THR A 283 -27.39 16.88 -11.53
CA THR A 283 -26.52 18.05 -11.55
C THR A 283 -27.07 19.11 -10.60
N ALA A 284 -26.46 19.22 -9.41
CA ALA A 284 -26.85 20.21 -8.41
C ALA A 284 -26.74 21.65 -8.95
N SER A 285 -27.81 22.42 -8.77
CA SER A 285 -27.88 23.84 -9.13
C SER A 285 -27.04 24.72 -8.20
N LEU A 286 -26.37 25.72 -8.77
CA LEU A 286 -25.66 26.75 -8.00
C LEU A 286 -26.67 27.79 -7.45
N PRO A 287 -26.52 28.24 -6.19
CA PRO A 287 -27.36 29.30 -5.64
C PRO A 287 -26.91 30.67 -6.18
N LEU A 288 -27.78 31.33 -6.95
CA LEU A 288 -27.61 32.73 -7.34
C LEU A 288 -28.05 33.67 -6.20
N LEU A 289 -27.23 34.68 -5.92
CA LEU A 289 -27.54 35.74 -4.95
C LEU A 289 -28.81 36.50 -5.34
N CYS A 290 -29.65 36.80 -4.35
CA CYS A 290 -30.92 37.51 -4.55
C CYS A 290 -30.74 38.94 -5.05
N ASN A 291 -31.76 39.46 -5.74
CA ASN A 291 -32.02 40.91 -5.78
C ASN A 291 -33.53 41.20 -5.66
N GLN A 292 -33.86 42.10 -4.73
CA GLN A 292 -35.14 42.79 -4.46
C GLN A 292 -36.37 42.02 -3.92
N THR A 293 -36.75 42.46 -2.71
CA THR A 293 -38.12 42.70 -2.19
C THR A 293 -39.12 41.55 -2.02
N HIS A 294 -38.97 40.78 -0.94
CA HIS A 294 -39.92 40.70 0.20
C HIS A 294 -39.68 39.40 1.00
N CYS A 295 -39.22 39.51 2.25
CA CYS A 295 -39.18 38.38 3.19
C CYS A 295 -39.77 38.78 4.53
N SER A 296 -40.75 38.01 4.99
CA SER A 296 -41.46 38.22 6.26
C SER A 296 -40.77 37.46 7.40
N ASN A 297 -40.62 38.12 8.56
CA ASN A 297 -40.11 37.47 9.78
C ASN A 297 -41.12 36.48 10.38
N PRO A 298 -40.64 35.49 11.14
CA PRO A 298 -41.30 35.13 12.40
C PRO A 298 -40.38 35.15 13.63
N SER A 299 -41.04 35.15 14.78
CA SER A 299 -40.60 35.53 16.13
C SER A 299 -39.52 34.66 16.81
N LYS A 300 -38.76 35.32 17.70
CA LYS A 300 -38.02 34.67 18.81
C LYS A 300 -38.97 34.02 19.81
N SER A 301 -38.54 32.94 20.47
CA SER A 301 -39.08 32.51 21.77
C SER A 301 -37.94 32.20 22.76
N HIS A 302 -38.22 32.33 24.06
CA HIS A 302 -37.24 32.19 25.14
C HIS A 302 -37.33 30.81 25.80
N HIS A 303 -36.20 30.10 25.91
CA HIS A 303 -35.99 29.08 26.97
C HIS A 303 -34.50 28.98 27.34
N ALA A 304 -34.02 29.93 28.15
CA ALA A 304 -32.64 29.97 28.64
C ALA A 304 -32.61 30.06 30.18
N SER A 305 -32.86 28.93 30.86
CA SER A 305 -32.63 28.80 32.31
C SER A 305 -32.43 27.36 32.82
N ALA A 306 -32.83 26.33 32.05
CA ALA A 306 -32.69 24.92 32.47
C ALA A 306 -31.38 24.22 32.00
N ALA A 307 -30.76 24.69 30.92
CA ALA A 307 -29.65 23.98 30.26
C ALA A 307 -28.27 24.14 30.95
N VAL A 308 -28.09 25.13 31.83
CA VAL A 308 -26.79 25.39 32.47
C VAL A 308 -26.55 24.48 33.67
N ALA A 309 -27.60 24.15 34.43
CA ALA A 309 -27.48 23.30 35.61
C ALA A 309 -27.10 21.84 35.28
N THR A 310 -27.63 21.29 34.18
CA THR A 310 -27.35 19.92 33.73
C THR A 310 -25.91 19.73 33.23
N VAL A 311 -25.33 20.77 32.59
CA VAL A 311 -23.93 20.76 32.15
C VAL A 311 -22.97 20.80 33.35
N VAL A 312 -23.28 21.59 34.40
CA VAL A 312 -22.43 21.65 35.60
C VAL A 312 -22.42 20.31 36.37
N ILE A 313 -23.58 19.66 36.50
CA ILE A 313 -23.70 18.37 37.21
C ILE A 313 -22.95 17.25 36.45
N THR A 314 -23.04 17.21 35.12
CA THR A 314 -22.34 16.19 34.32
C THR A 314 -20.82 16.37 34.35
N ILE A 315 -20.31 17.61 34.36
CA ILE A 315 -18.89 17.90 34.54
C ILE A 315 -18.39 17.46 35.94
N LEU A 316 -19.18 17.70 37.00
CA LEU A 316 -18.82 17.27 38.36
C LEU A 316 -18.71 15.75 38.49
N LEU A 317 -19.67 15.01 37.92
CA LEU A 317 -19.66 13.53 37.94
C LEU A 317 -18.49 12.95 37.13
N ALA A 318 -18.16 13.55 35.98
CA ALA A 318 -17.00 13.17 35.19
C ALA A 318 -15.67 13.36 35.96
N ALA A 319 -15.53 14.48 36.69
CA ALA A 319 -14.35 14.75 37.52
C ALA A 319 -14.17 13.70 38.64
N ILE A 320 -15.25 13.30 39.31
CA ILE A 320 -15.24 12.24 40.34
C ILE A 320 -14.85 10.88 39.74
N GLY A 321 -15.35 10.56 38.54
CA GLY A 321 -14.95 9.35 37.79
C GLY A 321 -13.45 9.31 37.47
N ILE A 322 -12.88 10.44 37.04
CA ILE A 322 -11.44 10.55 36.73
C ILE A 322 -10.58 10.45 38.01
N LEU A 323 -11.01 11.06 39.12
CA LEU A 323 -10.33 10.97 40.42
C LEU A 323 -10.33 9.53 40.98
N THR A 324 -11.47 8.84 40.94
CA THR A 324 -11.56 7.45 41.40
C THR A 324 -10.74 6.49 40.51
N PHE A 325 -10.80 6.65 39.19
CA PHE A 325 -9.98 5.86 38.25
C PHE A 325 -8.48 6.07 38.43
N THR A 326 -8.03 7.32 38.63
CA THR A 326 -6.60 7.62 38.86
C THR A 326 -6.11 7.11 40.21
N GLN A 327 -6.92 7.17 41.28
CA GLN A 327 -6.59 6.54 42.56
C GLN A 327 -6.53 5.01 42.47
N TYR A 328 -7.47 4.37 41.77
CA TYR A 328 -7.45 2.92 41.52
C TYR A 328 -6.16 2.52 40.77
N ARG A 329 -5.80 3.27 39.72
CA ARG A 329 -4.57 3.03 38.94
C ARG A 329 -3.30 3.21 39.79
N ARG A 330 -3.26 4.22 40.67
CA ARG A 330 -2.16 4.42 41.64
C ARG A 330 -2.06 3.28 42.67
N ARG A 331 -3.19 2.73 43.14
CA ARG A 331 -3.19 1.54 44.02
C ARG A 331 -2.65 0.31 43.30
N LYS A 332 -3.07 0.06 42.04
CA LYS A 332 -2.60 -1.09 41.25
C LYS A 332 -1.10 -1.02 40.94
N GLN A 333 -0.52 0.18 40.79
CA GLN A 333 0.93 0.36 40.62
C GLN A 333 1.74 0.11 41.91
N LYS A 334 1.15 0.27 43.11
CA LYS A 334 1.81 -0.07 44.39
C LYS A 334 1.86 -1.56 44.72
N LEU A 335 1.07 -2.41 44.05
CA LEU A 335 1.08 -3.86 44.25
C LEU A 335 2.03 -4.62 43.31
N ALA A 336 2.66 -3.93 42.35
CA ALA A 336 3.49 -4.56 41.31
C ALA A 336 5.00 -4.48 41.57
N SER A 337 5.44 -3.92 42.71
CA SER A 337 6.86 -3.66 43.02
C SER A 337 7.41 -4.47 44.19
N SER A 338 6.91 -5.69 44.40
CA SER A 338 7.32 -6.56 45.53
C SER A 338 7.38 -8.03 45.15
N TYR A 339 8.25 -8.38 44.20
CA TYR A 339 8.78 -9.74 43.99
C TYR A 339 10.05 -9.67 43.12
N GLU A 340 11.23 -9.76 43.73
CA GLU A 340 12.53 -9.86 43.03
C GLU A 340 13.59 -10.54 43.91
N VAL A 341 14.11 -11.68 43.42
CA VAL A 341 15.26 -12.52 43.86
C VAL A 341 15.45 -13.53 42.70
N SER A 342 16.61 -13.94 42.17
CA SER A 342 18.02 -13.48 42.10
C SER A 342 18.71 -14.42 41.06
N ASP A 343 19.77 -14.14 40.31
CA ASP A 343 20.76 -13.05 40.24
C ASP A 343 21.30 -13.03 38.77
N SER A 344 22.29 -12.28 38.27
CA SER A 344 23.37 -11.51 38.90
C SER A 344 23.85 -10.30 38.05
N ARG A 345 25.17 -10.05 38.01
CA ARG A 345 25.88 -8.91 37.40
C ARG A 345 26.51 -9.35 36.07
N LEU A 346 26.76 -8.54 35.04
CA LEU A 346 27.12 -7.11 34.87
C LEU A 346 26.48 -6.57 33.55
N SER A 347 26.38 -5.27 33.20
CA SER A 347 26.81 -4.00 33.82
C SER A 347 25.94 -2.79 33.35
N THR A 348 26.43 -1.58 33.64
CA THR A 348 26.12 -0.24 33.08
C THR A 348 26.11 -0.14 31.54
N ASP A 349 25.36 0.75 30.89
CA ASP A 349 24.96 2.10 31.36
C ASP A 349 23.58 2.61 30.84
N GLN A 350 23.17 3.79 31.33
CA GLN A 350 21.82 4.38 31.26
C GLN A 350 21.35 4.86 29.88
N ALA A 351 20.06 4.65 29.56
CA ALA A 351 19.11 5.75 29.27
C ALA A 351 17.64 5.26 29.28
N LYS A 352 16.73 6.11 29.77
CA LYS A 352 15.30 5.77 29.95
C LYS A 352 14.50 5.94 28.66
N GLY A 353 13.65 4.96 28.32
CA GLY A 353 12.64 5.05 27.27
C GLY A 353 11.29 4.42 27.67
N VAL A 354 10.47 5.13 28.46
CA VAL A 354 9.09 4.68 28.75
C VAL A 354 8.11 5.32 27.77
N TYR A 355 7.45 4.44 27.01
CA TYR A 355 6.37 4.71 26.06
C TYR A 355 5.34 5.75 26.53
N ARG A 356 4.99 6.67 25.62
CA ARG A 356 3.70 7.38 25.63
C ARG A 356 2.81 6.88 24.48
N LYS A 357 2.23 5.70 24.63
CA LYS A 357 1.21 5.16 23.71
C LYS A 357 -0.15 5.79 24.05
N LYS A 358 -0.69 6.66 23.18
CA LYS A 358 -2.12 6.80 22.82
C LYS A 358 -2.38 8.01 21.92
N GLY A 359 -2.55 7.70 20.64
CA GLY A 359 -3.12 8.51 19.55
C GLY A 359 -3.47 7.52 18.44
N SER A 360 -4.60 7.70 17.75
CA SER A 360 -5.14 6.75 16.76
C SER A 360 -4.19 6.59 15.55
N PRO A 361 -4.04 5.39 14.98
CA PRO A 361 -3.23 5.19 13.77
C PRO A 361 -4.10 5.38 12.52
N LEU A 362 -4.16 6.59 11.98
CA LEU A 362 -4.70 6.86 10.65
C LEU A 362 -3.86 7.92 9.96
N ILE A 363 -3.50 7.65 8.70
CA ILE A 363 -2.73 8.49 7.78
C ILE A 363 -1.37 8.94 8.33
N SER A 364 -0.35 8.23 7.85
CA SER A 364 0.79 8.90 7.22
C SER A 364 1.16 8.03 6.01
N LEU A 365 0.50 8.36 4.90
CA LEU A 365 0.95 8.07 3.55
C LEU A 365 1.57 9.34 2.91
N GLU A 366 2.13 10.20 3.76
CA GLU A 366 3.51 10.57 3.46
C GLU A 366 4.30 9.26 3.37
N TYR A 367 5.21 9.15 2.41
CA TYR A 367 6.44 8.43 2.69
C TYR A 367 7.05 9.12 3.91
N PRO A 368 7.14 8.50 5.11
CA PRO A 368 7.76 9.18 6.21
C PRO A 368 9.21 9.38 5.81
N ASN A 369 9.64 10.64 5.87
CA ASN A 369 11.00 11.16 5.71
C ASN A 369 11.93 10.66 6.83
N GLY A 370 11.91 9.34 7.04
CA GLY A 370 12.74 8.55 7.94
C GLY A 370 13.04 7.15 7.39
N TRP A 371 12.75 6.89 6.11
CA TRP A 371 13.44 5.93 5.23
C TRP A 371 13.70 6.51 3.82
N ASP A 372 13.69 7.84 3.70
CA ASP A 372 14.59 8.46 2.73
C ASP A 372 15.94 8.66 3.43
N PRO A 373 17.02 7.98 3.00
CA PRO A 373 18.33 8.07 3.64
C PRO A 373 18.96 9.47 3.61
N LEU A 374 18.32 10.41 2.92
CA LEU A 374 18.76 11.78 2.69
C LEU A 374 17.81 12.81 3.33
N ALA A 375 16.68 12.39 3.90
CA ALA A 375 15.64 13.31 4.39
C ALA A 375 16.10 14.20 5.56
N ASP A 376 16.95 13.69 6.47
CA ASP A 376 17.50 14.50 7.56
C ASP A 376 18.84 15.12 7.12
N GLY A 377 18.76 15.98 6.10
CA GLY A 377 19.87 16.73 5.49
C GLY A 377 20.51 17.79 6.40
N ARG A 378 20.68 17.49 7.69
CA ARG A 378 21.26 18.38 8.70
C ARG A 378 22.71 18.06 9.08
N ASN A 379 23.27 16.92 8.64
CA ASN A 379 24.63 16.49 8.99
C ASN A 379 25.48 15.95 7.81
N LEU A 380 24.99 15.99 6.57
CA LEU A 380 25.75 15.60 5.38
C LEU A 380 25.97 16.83 4.49
N SER A 381 27.22 17.07 4.11
CA SER A 381 27.61 18.20 3.24
C SER A 381 26.88 18.12 1.90
N GLY A 382 26.30 19.23 1.43
CA GLY A 382 25.39 19.27 0.27
C GLY A 382 25.88 18.54 -0.99
N SER A 383 27.20 18.53 -1.25
CA SER A 383 27.78 17.80 -2.39
C SER A 383 27.58 16.28 -2.38
N ALA A 384 27.25 15.66 -1.23
CA ALA A 384 26.96 14.22 -1.16
C ALA A 384 25.49 13.91 -1.45
N GLN A 385 24.59 14.83 -1.06
CA GLN A 385 23.13 14.70 -1.19
C GLN A 385 22.72 14.54 -2.66
N ASP A 386 23.21 15.43 -3.52
CA ASP A 386 22.88 15.47 -4.96
C ASP A 386 23.38 14.21 -5.68
N VAL A 387 24.54 13.68 -5.26
CA VAL A 387 25.10 12.44 -5.81
C VAL A 387 24.22 11.24 -5.48
N PHE A 388 23.73 11.10 -4.25
CA PHE A 388 22.86 9.95 -3.92
C PHE A 388 21.50 10.01 -4.62
N GLN A 389 20.97 11.20 -4.92
CA GLN A 389 19.75 11.31 -5.72
C GLN A 389 19.96 10.80 -7.16
N SER A 390 21.11 11.07 -7.78
CA SER A 390 21.39 10.60 -9.15
C SER A 390 21.68 9.09 -9.26
N PHE A 391 21.94 8.40 -8.14
CA PHE A 391 22.20 6.95 -8.06
C PHE A 391 20.98 6.14 -7.57
N ARG A 392 19.78 6.74 -7.49
CA ARG A 392 18.58 6.09 -6.97
C ARG A 392 17.71 5.51 -8.09
N PHE A 393 17.55 4.20 -8.10
CA PHE A 393 16.57 3.53 -8.97
C PHE A 393 15.20 3.49 -8.30
N ASN A 394 14.13 3.65 -9.09
CA ASN A 394 12.79 3.35 -8.60
C ASN A 394 12.58 1.83 -8.52
N LEU A 395 11.66 1.38 -7.65
CA LEU A 395 11.45 -0.06 -7.43
C LEU A 395 10.93 -0.76 -8.68
N GLU A 396 10.06 -0.08 -9.44
CA GLU A 396 9.47 -0.56 -10.69
C GLU A 396 10.54 -0.88 -11.75
N GLU A 397 11.62 -0.10 -11.85
CA GLU A 397 12.77 -0.37 -12.72
C GLU A 397 13.55 -1.60 -12.29
N VAL A 398 13.81 -1.75 -10.99
CA VAL A 398 14.52 -2.93 -10.44
C VAL A 398 13.68 -4.19 -10.61
N GLU A 399 12.37 -4.10 -10.36
CA GLU A 399 11.41 -5.16 -10.58
C GLU A 399 11.30 -5.51 -12.06
N THR A 400 11.02 -4.54 -12.95
CA THR A 400 10.96 -4.78 -14.40
C THR A 400 12.27 -5.39 -14.93
N ALA A 401 13.42 -4.87 -14.52
CA ALA A 401 14.73 -5.33 -14.99
C ALA A 401 15.03 -6.78 -14.58
N THR A 402 14.61 -7.22 -13.39
CA THR A 402 14.76 -8.60 -12.91
C THR A 402 13.65 -9.55 -13.36
N GLN A 403 12.67 -9.07 -14.14
CA GLN A 403 11.40 -9.75 -14.41
C GLN A 403 10.70 -10.14 -13.09
N TYR A 404 10.51 -9.15 -12.24
CA TYR A 404 9.90 -9.23 -10.91
C TYR A 404 10.58 -10.24 -9.98
N PHE A 405 11.92 -10.26 -10.00
CA PHE A 405 12.78 -11.19 -9.25
C PHE A 405 12.53 -12.68 -9.56
N SER A 406 12.18 -12.99 -10.81
CA SER A 406 11.98 -14.36 -11.28
C SER A 406 13.20 -15.25 -11.01
N GLU A 407 12.96 -16.48 -10.54
CA GLU A 407 14.00 -17.46 -10.22
C GLU A 407 14.86 -17.84 -11.45
N VAL A 408 14.38 -17.65 -12.69
CA VAL A 408 15.19 -17.83 -13.92
C VAL A 408 16.36 -16.84 -14.02
N ASN A 409 16.25 -15.70 -13.34
CA ASN A 409 17.26 -14.67 -13.27
C ASN A 409 18.13 -14.78 -12.00
N LEU A 410 17.88 -15.74 -11.10
CA LEU A 410 18.64 -15.89 -9.87
C LEU A 410 20.07 -16.40 -10.15
N LEU A 411 21.07 -15.58 -9.83
CA LEU A 411 22.50 -15.90 -9.94
C LEU A 411 23.07 -16.57 -8.68
N GLY A 412 22.44 -16.33 -7.52
CA GLY A 412 22.84 -16.93 -6.25
C GLY A 412 22.04 -16.40 -5.07
N LYS A 413 21.79 -17.25 -4.06
CA LYS A 413 20.93 -16.96 -2.90
C LYS A 413 21.62 -17.39 -1.60
N SER A 414 21.39 -16.62 -0.55
CA SER A 414 21.84 -16.85 0.82
C SER A 414 20.70 -16.50 1.77
N ASN A 415 20.86 -16.79 3.07
CA ASN A 415 19.81 -16.55 4.08
C ASN A 415 19.40 -15.07 4.23
N PHE A 416 20.22 -14.13 3.75
CA PHE A 416 20.02 -12.68 3.95
C PHE A 416 20.19 -11.86 2.65
N SER A 417 20.53 -12.49 1.53
CA SER A 417 20.71 -11.80 0.24
C SER A 417 20.52 -12.72 -0.95
N ALA A 418 19.94 -12.20 -2.02
CA ALA A 418 19.72 -12.87 -3.30
C ALA A 418 20.22 -11.97 -4.44
N THR A 419 20.98 -12.52 -5.38
CA THR A 419 21.54 -11.78 -6.51
C THR A 419 20.89 -12.23 -7.79
N TYR A 420 20.33 -11.30 -8.54
CA TYR A 420 19.60 -11.53 -9.78
C TYR A 420 20.33 -10.89 -10.96
N ARG A 421 20.21 -11.48 -12.15
CA ARG A 421 20.54 -10.84 -13.41
C ARG A 421 19.39 -9.93 -13.80
N GLY A 422 19.69 -8.69 -14.18
CA GLY A 422 18.69 -7.76 -14.70
C GLY A 422 19.09 -7.20 -16.06
N ILE A 423 18.09 -6.67 -16.78
CA ILE A 423 18.28 -5.86 -17.99
C ILE A 423 17.52 -4.55 -17.75
N LEU A 424 18.26 -3.44 -17.59
CA LEU A 424 17.68 -2.11 -17.38
C LEU A 424 16.98 -1.59 -18.65
N ARG A 425 16.20 -0.51 -18.51
CA ARG A 425 15.43 0.12 -19.60
C ARG A 425 16.31 0.62 -20.77
N ASP A 426 17.58 0.90 -20.53
CA ASP A 426 18.59 1.27 -21.53
C ASP A 426 19.22 0.07 -22.25
N GLY A 427 18.84 -1.17 -21.88
CA GLY A 427 19.44 -2.41 -22.36
C GLY A 427 20.68 -2.87 -21.60
N SER A 428 21.15 -2.12 -20.59
CA SER A 428 22.32 -2.50 -19.79
C SER A 428 22.04 -3.75 -18.96
N VAL A 429 22.91 -4.75 -19.06
CA VAL A 429 22.87 -5.95 -18.21
C VAL A 429 23.49 -5.64 -16.86
N VAL A 430 22.77 -5.93 -15.79
CA VAL A 430 23.16 -5.61 -14.40
C VAL A 430 23.07 -6.83 -13.48
N ALA A 431 23.81 -6.79 -12.38
CA ALA A 431 23.65 -7.70 -11.24
C ALA A 431 22.96 -6.95 -10.10
N ILE A 432 21.76 -7.40 -9.74
CA ILE A 432 20.88 -6.76 -8.74
C ILE A 432 20.89 -7.62 -7.48
N LYS A 433 21.54 -7.13 -6.42
CA LYS A 433 21.65 -7.82 -5.13
C LYS A 433 20.58 -7.31 -4.16
N SER A 434 19.53 -8.10 -3.98
CA SER A 434 18.59 -7.96 -2.85
C SER A 434 19.25 -8.34 -1.53
N ILE A 435 18.91 -7.60 -0.48
CA ILE A 435 19.34 -7.78 0.90
C ILE A 435 18.08 -7.68 1.77
N SER A 436 17.71 -8.77 2.43
CA SER A 436 16.46 -8.89 3.20
C SER A 436 16.63 -8.33 4.62
N LYS A 437 15.71 -7.45 5.01
CA LYS A 437 15.82 -6.59 6.21
C LYS A 437 15.14 -7.21 7.42
N ASN A 438 15.72 -8.30 7.93
CA ASN A 438 15.27 -8.93 9.18
C ASN A 438 16.02 -8.42 10.44
N SER A 439 16.93 -7.46 10.29
CA SER A 439 17.72 -6.88 11.39
C SER A 439 17.40 -5.40 11.63
N CYS A 440 17.03 -5.12 12.89
CA CYS A 440 17.16 -3.90 13.69
C CYS A 440 17.21 -2.49 13.03
N LYS A 441 16.41 -1.58 13.61
CA LYS A 441 16.35 -0.13 13.31
C LYS A 441 17.67 0.65 13.50
N SER A 442 18.73 0.04 14.01
CA SER A 442 20.04 0.65 14.23
C SER A 442 20.91 0.73 12.97
N GLU A 443 20.67 -0.16 12.00
CA GLU A 443 21.58 -0.38 10.85
C GLU A 443 21.35 0.59 9.68
N GLU A 444 20.33 1.46 9.70
CA GLU A 444 20.06 2.41 8.61
C GLU A 444 21.25 3.35 8.37
N THR A 445 21.76 3.97 9.44
CA THR A 445 22.93 4.86 9.36
C THR A 445 24.22 4.13 8.99
N GLU A 446 24.28 2.81 9.23
CA GLU A 446 25.43 1.96 8.91
C GLU A 446 25.40 1.50 7.44
N PHE A 447 24.23 1.10 6.94
CA PHE A 447 23.98 0.83 5.53
C PHE A 447 24.35 2.05 4.67
N LEU A 448 24.07 3.27 5.13
CA LEU A 448 24.40 4.50 4.40
C LEU A 448 25.86 4.92 4.52
N LYS A 449 26.52 4.67 5.65
CA LYS A 449 27.99 4.78 5.73
C LYS A 449 28.66 3.78 4.78
N GLY A 450 28.14 2.55 4.71
CA GLY A 450 28.55 1.54 3.75
C GLY A 450 28.33 1.97 2.31
N LEU A 451 27.14 2.47 1.97
CA LEU A 451 26.79 2.97 0.65
C LEU A 451 27.67 4.16 0.22
N ASN A 452 27.92 5.11 1.12
CA ASN A 452 28.83 6.25 0.88
C ASN A 452 30.28 5.79 0.68
N THR A 453 30.70 4.74 1.38
CA THR A 453 31.99 4.11 1.15
C THR A 453 32.02 3.45 -0.24
N LEU A 454 30.97 2.72 -0.63
CA LEU A 454 30.87 2.07 -1.95
C LEU A 454 30.77 3.05 -3.12
N THR A 455 30.14 4.22 -2.97
CA THR A 455 30.06 5.24 -4.03
C THR A 455 31.32 6.10 -4.14
N SER A 456 32.11 6.23 -3.06
CA SER A 456 33.40 6.93 -3.06
C SER A 456 34.57 6.04 -3.48
N LEU A 457 34.48 4.72 -3.28
CA LEU A 457 35.44 3.74 -3.79
C LEU A 457 35.39 3.64 -5.33
N ARG A 458 36.36 4.26 -6.00
CA ARG A 458 36.58 4.14 -7.45
C ARG A 458 37.94 3.52 -7.72
N HIS A 459 37.96 2.28 -8.20
CA HIS A 459 39.16 1.57 -8.65
C HIS A 459 38.86 0.74 -9.90
N GLU A 460 39.86 0.59 -10.78
CA GLU A 460 39.79 -0.19 -12.03
C GLU A 460 39.41 -1.67 -11.83
N ASN A 461 39.67 -2.26 -10.66
CA ASN A 461 39.37 -3.67 -10.37
C ASN A 461 38.14 -3.88 -9.45
N LEU A 462 37.36 -2.83 -9.16
CA LEU A 462 36.09 -2.93 -8.44
C LEU A 462 34.89 -2.89 -9.42
N VAL A 463 33.89 -3.74 -9.18
CA VAL A 463 32.64 -3.71 -9.96
C VAL A 463 31.86 -2.44 -9.63
N SER A 464 31.57 -1.64 -10.65
CA SER A 464 30.88 -0.36 -10.47
C SER A 464 29.47 -0.56 -9.89
N LEU A 465 29.15 0.19 -8.83
CA LEU A 465 27.81 0.33 -8.31
C LEU A 465 27.09 1.40 -9.16
N ARG A 466 26.11 0.99 -9.97
CA ARG A 466 25.27 1.91 -10.74
C ARG A 466 24.24 2.64 -9.90
N GLY A 467 23.81 2.03 -8.80
CA GLY A 467 22.85 2.65 -7.89
C GLY A 467 22.23 1.69 -6.90
N PHE A 468 21.19 2.18 -6.21
CA PHE A 468 20.48 1.44 -5.19
C PHE A 468 18.97 1.72 -5.23
N CYS A 469 18.20 0.81 -4.64
CA CYS A 469 16.78 0.98 -4.36
C CYS A 469 16.46 0.34 -3.01
N CYS A 470 15.43 0.78 -2.30
CA CYS A 470 14.93 0.07 -1.10
C CYS A 470 13.40 0.06 -1.13
N SER A 471 12.81 -1.11 -0.88
CA SER A 471 11.37 -1.29 -0.78
C SER A 471 10.96 -1.56 0.65
N ARG A 472 10.22 -0.61 1.24
CA ARG A 472 9.62 -0.78 2.57
C ARG A 472 8.50 -1.84 2.57
N GLY A 473 7.78 -1.99 1.46
CA GLY A 473 6.72 -3.01 1.32
C GLY A 473 7.27 -4.44 1.23
N ARG A 474 8.46 -4.62 0.64
CA ARG A 474 9.14 -5.92 0.58
C ARG A 474 10.04 -6.20 1.79
N GLY A 475 10.46 -5.14 2.51
CA GLY A 475 11.49 -5.27 3.54
C GLY A 475 12.86 -5.61 2.93
N GLU A 476 13.18 -5.05 1.76
CA GLU A 476 14.40 -5.37 1.01
C GLU A 476 15.12 -4.09 0.56
N CYS A 477 16.46 -4.13 0.52
CA CYS A 477 17.28 -3.15 -0.18
C CYS A 477 18.06 -3.83 -1.32
N PHE A 478 18.14 -3.15 -2.45
CA PHE A 478 18.72 -3.62 -3.70
C PHE A 478 19.94 -2.77 -4.06
N LEU A 479 21.06 -3.42 -4.36
CA LEU A 479 22.25 -2.78 -4.92
C LEU A 479 22.40 -3.22 -6.38
N ILE A 480 22.50 -2.26 -7.29
CA ILE A 480 22.56 -2.47 -8.74
C ILE A 480 24.01 -2.28 -9.19
N TYR A 481 24.64 -3.35 -9.63
CA TYR A 481 26.02 -3.39 -10.11
C TYR A 481 26.09 -3.68 -11.61
N ASP A 482 27.20 -3.31 -12.26
CA ASP A 482 27.53 -3.84 -13.58
C ASP A 482 27.60 -5.39 -13.57
N PHE A 483 27.05 -6.03 -14.61
CA PHE A 483 27.07 -7.48 -14.73
C PHE A 483 28.44 -7.98 -15.22
N VAL A 484 29.09 -8.84 -14.44
CA VAL A 484 30.37 -9.49 -14.81
C VAL A 484 30.08 -10.87 -15.43
N PRO A 485 30.24 -11.05 -16.76
CA PRO A 485 29.77 -12.26 -17.45
C PRO A 485 30.56 -13.53 -17.12
N ASN A 486 31.83 -13.41 -16.72
CA ASN A 486 32.72 -14.54 -16.46
C ASN A 486 32.57 -15.11 -15.02
N GLY A 487 31.66 -14.57 -14.21
CA GLY A 487 31.35 -15.09 -12.87
C GLY A 487 32.48 -14.90 -11.84
N ASN A 488 32.54 -15.82 -10.86
CA ASN A 488 33.44 -15.73 -9.71
C ASN A 488 34.82 -16.34 -10.02
N LEU A 489 35.87 -15.55 -9.80
CA LEU A 489 37.28 -15.95 -9.92
C LEU A 489 37.63 -17.25 -9.18
N LEU A 490 36.97 -17.54 -8.05
CA LEU A 490 37.16 -18.78 -7.28
C LEU A 490 37.05 -20.04 -8.13
N ARG A 491 36.13 -20.06 -9.12
CA ARG A 491 35.93 -21.19 -10.06
C ARG A 491 37.17 -21.54 -10.88
N TYR A 492 38.08 -20.57 -11.05
CA TYR A 492 39.31 -20.71 -11.83
C TYR A 492 40.55 -20.81 -10.95
N LEU A 493 40.41 -20.59 -9.63
CA LEU A 493 41.50 -20.66 -8.66
C LEU A 493 41.55 -22.00 -7.94
N ASP A 494 40.40 -22.49 -7.46
CA ASP A 494 40.24 -23.82 -6.83
C ASP A 494 39.87 -24.86 -7.88
N VAL A 495 40.76 -25.83 -8.08
CA VAL A 495 40.54 -26.95 -9.02
C VAL A 495 40.11 -28.18 -8.22
N LYS A 496 38.92 -28.71 -8.53
CA LYS A 496 38.66 -30.14 -8.39
C LYS A 496 38.96 -30.80 -9.72
N ASP A 497 39.60 -31.96 -9.70
CA ASP A 497 40.08 -32.64 -10.91
C ASP A 497 38.96 -32.84 -11.94
N GLY A 498 39.20 -32.37 -13.16
CA GLY A 498 38.40 -32.69 -14.34
C GLY A 498 37.66 -31.53 -15.01
N ASP A 499 37.37 -30.43 -14.32
CA ASP A 499 36.60 -29.30 -14.91
C ASP A 499 37.56 -28.24 -15.47
N GLY A 500 37.75 -28.28 -16.80
CA GLY A 500 38.84 -27.55 -17.45
C GLY A 500 38.54 -26.06 -17.63
N HIS A 501 39.28 -25.20 -16.94
CA HIS A 501 39.95 -23.98 -17.46
C HIS A 501 40.73 -23.33 -16.30
N VAL A 502 41.90 -23.89 -15.96
CA VAL A 502 42.74 -23.40 -14.86
C VAL A 502 43.49 -22.14 -15.30
N LEU A 503 43.44 -21.06 -14.51
CA LEU A 503 44.23 -19.86 -14.82
C LEU A 503 45.73 -20.15 -14.70
N GLU A 504 46.46 -19.86 -15.76
CA GLU A 504 47.93 -19.90 -15.80
C GLU A 504 48.58 -19.05 -14.70
N TRP A 505 49.76 -19.46 -14.24
CA TRP A 505 50.47 -18.79 -13.13
C TRP A 505 50.79 -17.33 -13.46
N SER A 506 51.17 -17.04 -14.70
CA SER A 506 51.38 -15.67 -15.20
C SER A 506 50.11 -14.80 -15.07
N THR A 507 48.95 -15.35 -15.42
CA THR A 507 47.65 -14.68 -15.27
C THR A 507 47.28 -14.49 -13.81
N ARG A 508 47.50 -15.49 -12.94
CA ARG A 508 47.28 -15.38 -11.49
C ARG A 508 48.14 -14.27 -10.87
N VAL A 509 49.43 -14.21 -11.22
CA VAL A 509 50.35 -13.15 -10.77
C VAL A 509 49.90 -11.77 -11.30
N SER A 510 49.38 -11.69 -12.52
CA SER A 510 48.81 -10.45 -13.06
C SER A 510 47.59 -9.99 -12.27
N ILE A 511 46.66 -10.90 -11.93
CA ILE A 511 45.47 -10.62 -11.11
C ILE A 511 45.88 -10.14 -9.71
N VAL A 512 46.80 -10.83 -9.04
CA VAL A 512 47.33 -10.42 -7.72
C VAL A 512 47.98 -9.04 -7.80
N ARG A 513 48.73 -8.75 -8.88
CA ARG A 513 49.34 -7.43 -9.11
C ARG A 513 48.30 -6.34 -9.42
N GLY A 514 47.17 -6.67 -10.04
CA GLY A 514 46.04 -5.74 -10.24
C GLY A 514 45.33 -5.42 -8.92
N ILE A 515 44.98 -6.45 -8.15
CA ILE A 515 44.38 -6.28 -6.81
C ILE A 515 45.30 -5.47 -5.88
N ALA A 516 46.62 -5.71 -5.93
CA ALA A 516 47.59 -4.98 -5.11
C ALA A 516 47.86 -3.53 -5.57
N LYS A 517 47.30 -3.09 -6.71
CA LYS A 517 47.41 -1.69 -7.17
C LYS A 517 46.35 -0.74 -6.58
N GLY A 518 45.32 -1.27 -5.92
CA GLY A 518 44.51 -0.55 -4.91
C GLY A 518 43.04 -0.38 -5.26
#